data_AF-A0AAU0NJV5-F1
#
_entry.id   AF-A0AAU0NJV5-F1
#
_cell.length_a   1.000
_cell.length_b   1.000
_cell.length_c   1.000
_cell.angle_alpha   90.00
_cell.angle_beta   90.00
_cell.angle_gamma   90.00
#
_symmetry.space_group_name_H-M   'P 1'
#
loop_
_entity.id
_entity.type
_entity.pdbx_description
1 polymer ?
#
loop_
_entity_poly.entity_id
_entity_poly.type
_entity_poly.pdbx_seq_one_letter_code
_entity_poly.pdbx_strand_id
1 'polypeptide(L)'
;MSNSHCKSNSLCKEFAKILGAEIITSNKRVCAVGFTRNIRARILGVRTRSPLALSALFSFDIRSMDESGNALNLGETVILENEVNDFITALRREGILVTALHNHWLFDRPRLMYIHFESIDKPLDFARKVARALRVLRTSQGQS
;
A
#
# COMPACT_ATOMS: atom_id res chain seq x y z
N MET A 1 -7.43 6.55 -32.86
CA MET A 1 -7.94 6.23 -31.50
C MET A 1 -6.75 6.13 -30.55
N SER A 2 -6.88 6.73 -29.36
CA SER A 2 -5.80 7.42 -28.61
C SER A 2 -4.67 6.54 -28.03
N ASN A 3 -3.43 6.78 -28.48
CA ASN A 3 -2.18 6.16 -28.01
C ASN A 3 -1.90 6.39 -26.50
N SER A 4 -2.50 7.42 -25.89
CA SER A 4 -2.37 7.73 -24.46
C SER A 4 -3.16 6.80 -23.55
N HIS A 5 -4.26 6.20 -24.05
CA HIS A 5 -5.13 5.36 -23.22
C HIS A 5 -4.53 3.97 -22.97
N CYS A 6 -3.78 3.46 -23.96
CA CYS A 6 -3.08 2.18 -23.85
C CYS A 6 -1.89 2.26 -22.87
N LYS A 7 -1.14 3.38 -22.87
CA LYS A 7 0.02 3.58 -21.99
C LYS A 7 -0.35 3.63 -20.50
N SER A 8 -1.37 4.39 -20.13
CA SER A 8 -1.86 4.47 -18.74
C SER A 8 -2.29 3.10 -18.20
N ASN A 9 -2.98 2.31 -19.04
CA ASN A 9 -3.45 1.00 -18.64
C ASN A 9 -2.29 -0.02 -18.52
N SER A 10 -1.23 0.12 -19.33
CA SER A 10 -0.01 -0.69 -19.19
C SER A 10 0.78 -0.36 -17.92
N LEU A 11 0.89 0.92 -17.56
CA LEU A 11 1.61 1.37 -16.37
C LEU A 11 0.93 0.87 -15.09
N CYS A 12 -0.40 0.97 -15.00
CA CYS A 12 -1.15 0.49 -13.84
C CYS A 12 -1.03 -1.04 -13.66
N LYS A 13 -0.97 -1.80 -14.76
CA LYS A 13 -0.72 -3.25 -14.73
C LYS A 13 0.67 -3.59 -14.20
N GLU A 14 1.70 -2.85 -14.61
CA GLU A 14 3.06 -3.08 -14.12
C GLU A 14 3.20 -2.67 -12.64
N PHE A 15 2.58 -1.56 -12.25
CA PHE A 15 2.48 -1.12 -10.86
C PHE A 15 1.84 -2.19 -9.97
N ALA A 16 0.70 -2.73 -10.39
CA ALA A 16 0.01 -3.83 -9.71
C ALA A 16 0.90 -5.08 -9.61
N LYS A 17 1.59 -5.44 -10.70
CA LYS A 17 2.49 -6.61 -10.75
C LYS A 17 3.65 -6.48 -9.77
N ILE A 18 4.30 -5.32 -9.68
CA ILE A 18 5.44 -5.09 -8.77
C ILE A 18 5.00 -5.25 -7.31
N LEU A 19 3.81 -4.78 -6.97
CA LEU A 19 3.26 -4.83 -5.62
C LEU A 19 2.57 -6.17 -5.30
N GLY A 20 2.41 -7.07 -6.27
CA GLY A 20 1.63 -8.30 -6.10
C GLY A 20 0.15 -8.02 -5.76
N ALA A 21 -0.39 -6.93 -6.31
CA ALA A 21 -1.70 -6.39 -5.98
C ALA A 21 -2.70 -6.52 -7.13
N GLU A 22 -3.99 -6.45 -6.82
CA GLU A 22 -5.06 -6.38 -7.81
C GLU A 22 -5.38 -4.92 -8.16
N ILE A 23 -5.78 -4.66 -9.41
CA ILE A 23 -6.21 -3.33 -9.85
C ILE A 23 -7.61 -3.06 -9.30
N ILE A 24 -7.75 -2.04 -8.46
CA ILE A 24 -9.03 -1.54 -7.96
C ILE A 24 -9.58 -0.49 -8.93
N THR A 25 -8.71 0.38 -9.43
CA THR A 25 -9.08 1.42 -10.41
C THR A 25 -7.91 1.70 -11.34
N SER A 26 -8.20 1.79 -12.64
CA SER A 26 -7.26 2.20 -13.68
C SER A 26 -8.00 3.11 -14.65
N ASN A 27 -7.92 4.42 -14.46
CA ASN A 27 -8.53 5.41 -15.34
C ASN A 27 -7.54 6.53 -15.69
N LYS A 28 -7.98 7.56 -16.42
CA LYS A 28 -7.09 8.65 -16.88
C LYS A 28 -6.58 9.58 -15.77
N ARG A 29 -7.11 9.47 -14.55
CA ARG A 29 -6.77 10.33 -13.42
C ARG A 29 -5.96 9.56 -12.38
N VAL A 30 -6.37 8.35 -12.04
CA VAL A 30 -5.73 7.60 -10.96
C VAL A 30 -5.58 6.13 -11.33
N CYS A 31 -4.47 5.55 -10.88
CA CYS A 31 -4.32 4.11 -10.73
C CYS A 31 -4.30 3.79 -9.24
N ALA A 32 -5.13 2.84 -8.80
CA ALA A 32 -5.15 2.35 -7.44
C ALA A 32 -5.18 0.82 -7.46
N VAL A 33 -4.32 0.21 -6.65
CA VAL A 33 -4.16 -1.23 -6.53
C VAL A 33 -4.16 -1.61 -5.06
N GLY A 34 -4.50 -2.86 -4.76
CA GLY A 34 -4.44 -3.32 -3.39
C GLY A 34 -4.54 -4.81 -3.23
N PHE A 35 -4.29 -5.26 -2.02
CA PHE A 35 -4.51 -6.63 -1.59
C PHE A 35 -4.93 -6.64 -0.12
N THR A 36 -5.49 -7.78 0.32
CA THR A 36 -5.80 -7.99 1.73
C THR A 36 -4.63 -8.70 2.41
N ARG A 37 -4.07 -8.11 3.47
CA ARG A 37 -3.05 -8.76 4.29
C ARG A 37 -3.62 -9.97 5.02
N ASN A 38 -2.86 -11.06 5.01
CA ASN A 38 -3.22 -12.25 5.77
C ASN A 38 -2.81 -12.10 7.24
N ILE A 39 -3.67 -11.45 8.04
CA ILE A 39 -3.50 -11.28 9.48
C ILE A 39 -4.60 -12.02 10.22
N ARG A 40 -4.26 -12.73 11.30
CA ARG A 40 -5.21 -13.45 12.18
C ARG A 40 -5.94 -12.56 13.20
N ALA A 41 -6.41 -11.39 12.77
CA ALA A 41 -7.18 -10.43 13.57
C ALA A 41 -8.62 -10.86 13.93
N ARG A 42 -9.02 -10.48 15.14
CA ARG A 42 -10.39 -10.48 15.64
C ARG A 42 -10.79 -9.06 15.99
N ILE A 43 -12.07 -8.71 15.81
CA ILE A 43 -12.67 -7.46 16.29
C ILE A 43 -13.88 -7.88 17.12
N LEU A 44 -14.01 -7.38 18.35
CA LEU A 44 -15.04 -7.82 19.30
C LEU A 44 -15.04 -9.35 19.49
N GLY A 45 -13.85 -9.96 19.48
CA GLY A 45 -13.68 -11.42 19.59
C GLY A 45 -13.98 -12.23 18.31
N VAL A 46 -14.60 -11.61 17.29
CA VAL A 46 -14.97 -12.30 16.04
C VAL A 46 -13.85 -12.18 15.01
N ARG A 47 -13.51 -13.29 14.35
CA ARG A 47 -12.50 -13.32 13.28
C ARG A 47 -12.96 -12.46 12.09
N THR A 48 -12.16 -11.46 11.70
CA THR A 48 -12.43 -10.66 10.50
C THR A 48 -11.58 -11.12 9.32
N ARG A 49 -12.17 -11.05 8.12
CA ARG A 49 -11.49 -11.12 6.82
C ARG A 49 -11.82 -9.89 5.96
N SER A 50 -12.45 -8.88 6.55
CA SER A 50 -12.95 -7.71 5.83
C SER A 50 -11.78 -6.89 5.30
N PRO A 51 -11.81 -6.48 4.02
CA PRO A 51 -10.88 -5.48 3.48
C PRO A 51 -10.91 -4.17 4.28
N LEU A 52 -12.02 -3.82 4.92
CA LEU A 52 -12.10 -2.63 5.79
C LEU A 52 -11.14 -2.68 6.97
N ALA A 53 -10.70 -3.87 7.39
CA ALA A 53 -9.74 -4.03 8.48
C ALA A 53 -8.34 -4.39 7.99
N LEU A 54 -8.24 -5.11 6.87
CA LEU A 54 -7.03 -5.84 6.50
C LEU A 54 -6.35 -5.37 5.21
N SER A 55 -6.74 -4.23 4.65
CA SER A 55 -6.22 -3.79 3.34
C SER A 55 -4.78 -3.25 3.38
N ALA A 56 -4.11 -3.44 2.25
CA ALA A 56 -2.96 -2.66 1.80
C ALA A 56 -3.33 -2.05 0.44
N LEU A 57 -3.26 -0.72 0.33
CA LEU A 57 -3.70 0.06 -0.80
C LEU A 57 -2.58 0.98 -1.27
N PHE A 58 -2.37 1.08 -2.57
CA PHE A 58 -1.34 1.91 -3.17
C PHE A 58 -1.89 2.58 -4.42
N SER A 59 -1.55 3.85 -4.63
CA SER A 59 -2.04 4.59 -5.77
C SER A 59 -1.02 5.61 -6.27
N PHE A 60 -1.26 6.08 -7.49
CA PHE A 60 -0.62 7.28 -8.01
C PHE A 60 -1.60 8.11 -8.83
N ASP A 61 -1.48 9.44 -8.72
CA ASP A 61 -2.31 10.38 -9.47
C ASP A 61 -1.64 10.71 -10.81
N ILE A 62 -2.20 10.19 -11.90
CA ILE A 62 -1.73 10.41 -13.28
C ILE A 62 -1.81 11.89 -13.66
N ARG A 63 -2.78 12.65 -13.11
CA ARG A 63 -2.89 14.09 -13.41
C ARG A 63 -1.79 14.92 -12.78
N SER A 64 -1.16 14.42 -11.72
CA SER A 64 -0.05 15.09 -11.05
C SER A 64 1.30 14.86 -11.74
N MET A 65 1.33 14.02 -12.79
CA MET A 65 2.57 13.59 -13.41
C MET A 65 3.29 14.74 -14.13
N ASP A 66 4.52 15.02 -13.71
CA ASP A 66 5.39 16.03 -14.32
C ASP A 66 6.08 15.53 -15.61
N GLU A 67 6.85 16.41 -16.26
CA GLU A 67 7.60 16.08 -17.49
C GLU A 67 8.68 15.01 -17.28
N SER A 68 9.15 14.83 -16.04
CA SER A 68 10.11 13.79 -15.64
C SER A 68 9.44 12.46 -15.32
N GLY A 69 8.11 12.40 -15.33
CA GLY A 69 7.30 11.23 -15.02
C GLY A 69 7.08 10.99 -13.53
N ASN A 70 7.43 11.95 -12.66
CA ASN A 70 7.12 11.85 -11.24
C ASN A 70 5.67 12.20 -11.00
N ALA A 71 5.01 11.46 -10.11
CA ALA A 71 3.64 11.69 -9.71
C ALA A 71 3.52 11.67 -8.19
N LEU A 72 2.42 12.20 -7.67
CA LEU A 72 2.00 11.93 -6.30
C LEU A 72 1.65 10.46 -6.16
N ASN A 73 2.41 9.76 -5.31
CA ASN A 73 2.17 8.38 -4.94
C ASN A 73 1.74 8.30 -3.48
N LEU A 74 0.73 7.49 -3.21
CA LEU A 74 0.16 7.29 -1.88
C LEU A 74 0.16 5.80 -1.53
N GLY A 75 0.38 5.49 -0.26
CA GLY A 75 0.24 4.16 0.28
C GLY A 75 -0.39 4.17 1.66
N GLU A 76 -1.26 3.19 1.89
CA GLU A 76 -1.83 2.87 3.18
C GLU A 76 -1.75 1.37 3.39
N THR A 77 -1.35 0.93 4.57
CA THR A 77 -1.48 -0.49 4.91
C THR A 77 -1.76 -0.71 6.39
N VAL A 78 -2.56 -1.73 6.69
CA VAL A 78 -2.63 -2.28 8.03
C VAL A 78 -1.28 -2.91 8.40
N ILE A 79 -0.82 -2.69 9.62
CA ILE A 79 0.34 -3.34 10.23
C ILE A 79 0.02 -3.82 11.63
N LEU A 80 0.78 -4.80 12.12
CA LEU A 80 0.75 -5.14 13.53
C LEU A 80 1.51 -4.09 14.34
N GLU A 81 1.10 -3.85 15.58
CA GLU A 81 1.82 -2.92 16.48
C GLU A 81 3.32 -3.20 16.58
N ASN A 82 3.71 -4.48 16.59
CA ASN A 82 5.12 -4.89 16.63
C ASN A 82 5.87 -4.77 15.29
N GLU A 83 5.19 -4.44 14.18
CA GLU A 83 5.79 -4.18 12.87
C GLU A 83 6.06 -2.69 12.63
N VAL A 84 5.54 -1.80 13.49
CA VAL A 84 5.53 -0.33 13.28
C VAL A 84 6.92 0.22 13.02
N ASN A 85 7.88 0.00 13.92
CA ASN A 85 9.20 0.61 13.82
C ASN A 85 10.01 0.04 12.65
N ASP A 86 9.89 -1.27 12.39
CA ASP A 86 10.59 -1.93 11.28
C ASP A 86 10.10 -1.37 9.94
N PHE A 87 8.79 -1.23 9.79
CA PHE A 87 8.20 -0.73 8.55
C PHE A 87 8.46 0.76 8.33
N ILE A 88 8.35 1.60 9.37
CA ILE A 88 8.74 3.03 9.29
C ILE A 88 10.21 3.16 8.89
N THR A 89 11.09 2.36 9.50
CA THR A 89 12.52 2.39 9.18
C THR A 89 12.77 1.97 7.74
N ALA A 90 12.09 0.93 7.26
CA ALA A 90 12.21 0.47 5.89
C ALA A 90 11.73 1.52 4.87
N LEU A 91 10.57 2.16 5.11
CA LEU A 91 10.07 3.25 4.24
C LEU A 91 11.04 4.44 4.20
N ARG A 92 11.57 4.87 5.35
CA ARG A 92 12.52 5.98 5.42
C ARG A 92 13.83 5.69 4.69
N ARG A 93 14.34 4.46 4.76
CA ARG A 93 15.54 4.03 4.01
C ARG A 93 15.34 4.12 2.49
N GLU A 94 14.11 3.98 2.03
CA GLU A 94 13.74 4.11 0.62
C GLU A 94 13.40 5.56 0.21
N GLY A 95 13.52 6.51 1.14
CA GLY A 95 13.18 7.93 0.92
C GLY A 95 11.67 8.21 0.86
N ILE A 96 10.83 7.32 1.42
CA ILE A 96 9.38 7.51 1.48
C ILE A 96 9.00 8.21 2.78
N LEU A 97 8.16 9.25 2.67
CA LEU A 97 7.66 10.01 3.82
C LEU A 97 6.52 9.27 4.50
N VAL A 98 6.62 9.06 5.81
CA VAL A 98 5.53 8.54 6.65
C VAL A 98 4.74 9.73 7.21
N THR A 99 3.44 9.77 6.94
CA THR A 99 2.60 10.94 7.25
C THR A 99 1.62 10.71 8.39
N ALA A 100 1.16 9.48 8.60
CA ALA A 100 0.30 9.15 9.73
C ALA A 100 0.50 7.72 10.22
N LEU A 101 0.28 7.53 11.51
CA LEU A 101 0.16 6.24 12.17
C LEU A 101 -0.99 6.31 13.18
N HIS A 102 -1.98 5.45 13.04
CA HIS A 102 -3.16 5.44 13.91
C HIS A 102 -3.82 4.06 13.98
N ASN A 103 -4.95 3.95 14.67
CA ASN A 103 -5.75 2.73 14.76
C ASN A 103 -7.20 3.02 14.36
N HIS A 104 -7.88 2.04 13.75
CA HIS A 104 -9.29 2.13 13.37
C HIS A 104 -10.25 1.38 14.32
N TRP A 105 -9.74 0.43 15.12
CA TRP A 105 -10.56 -0.52 15.89
C TRP A 105 -10.15 -0.57 17.36
N LEU A 106 -11.07 -0.29 18.28
CA LEU A 106 -10.78 -0.25 19.72
C LEU A 106 -10.54 -1.62 20.38
N PHE A 107 -11.22 -2.67 19.90
CA PHE A 107 -11.24 -4.00 20.52
C PHE A 107 -10.74 -5.08 19.57
N ASP A 108 -9.65 -4.76 18.87
CA ASP A 108 -8.98 -5.67 17.96
C ASP A 108 -7.93 -6.54 18.67
N ARG A 109 -7.69 -7.75 18.14
CA ARG A 109 -6.60 -8.61 18.60
C ARG A 109 -6.07 -9.51 17.47
N PRO A 110 -4.74 -9.55 17.19
CA PRO A 110 -3.71 -8.65 17.71
C PRO A 110 -3.98 -7.19 17.34
N ARG A 111 -3.28 -6.27 18.01
CA ARG A 111 -3.43 -4.84 17.79
C ARG A 111 -3.05 -4.47 16.34
N LEU A 112 -4.02 -3.94 15.60
CA LEU A 112 -3.86 -3.42 14.25
C LEU A 112 -3.56 -1.93 14.33
N MET A 113 -2.59 -1.51 13.52
CA MET A 113 -2.24 -0.12 13.27
C MET A 113 -2.35 0.14 11.77
N TYR A 114 -2.51 1.40 11.39
CA TYR A 114 -2.68 1.84 10.01
C TYR A 114 -1.68 2.94 9.77
N ILE A 115 -0.84 2.76 8.76
CA ILE A 115 0.22 3.68 8.40
C ILE A 115 -0.05 4.26 7.01
N HIS A 116 0.13 5.57 6.91
CA HIS A 116 0.00 6.34 5.68
C HIS A 116 1.36 6.89 5.28
N PHE A 117 1.67 6.84 4.00
CA PHE A 117 2.94 7.29 3.46
C PHE A 117 2.83 7.76 2.02
N GLU A 118 3.74 8.65 1.62
CA GLU A 118 3.67 9.32 0.32
C GLU A 118 5.06 9.65 -0.25
N SER A 119 5.10 9.90 -1.55
CA SER A 119 6.29 10.39 -2.25
C SER A 119 5.91 11.07 -3.56
N ILE A 120 6.78 11.97 -4.03
CA ILE A 120 6.81 12.42 -5.42
C ILE A 120 7.92 11.64 -6.12
N ASP A 121 7.54 10.65 -6.92
CA ASP A 121 8.44 9.71 -7.59
C ASP A 121 7.78 9.17 -8.86
N LYS A 122 8.56 8.56 -9.76
CA LYS A 122 7.99 7.72 -10.82
C LYS A 122 7.18 6.58 -10.19
N PRO A 123 5.94 6.30 -10.66
CA PRO A 123 5.08 5.28 -10.04
C PRO A 123 5.72 3.90 -9.88
N LEU A 124 6.49 3.45 -10.87
CA LEU A 124 7.16 2.14 -10.78
C LEU A 124 8.32 2.13 -9.79
N ASP A 125 8.97 3.27 -9.55
CA ASP A 125 10.03 3.38 -8.54
C ASP A 125 9.43 3.38 -7.15
N PHE A 126 8.33 4.12 -6.93
CA PHE A 126 7.52 4.02 -5.72
C PHE A 126 7.09 2.58 -5.45
N ALA A 127 6.51 1.89 -6.43
CA ALA A 127 6.08 0.50 -6.30
C ALA A 127 7.23 -0.42 -5.85
N ARG A 128 8.43 -0.26 -6.43
CA ARG A 128 9.61 -1.09 -6.07
C ARG A 128 10.12 -0.78 -4.67
N LYS A 129 10.18 0.51 -4.28
CA LYS A 129 10.55 0.97 -2.94
C LYS A 129 9.59 0.38 -1.89
N VAL A 130 8.29 0.51 -2.11
CA VAL A 130 7.26 -0.06 -1.25
C VAL A 130 7.35 -1.59 -1.20
N ALA A 131 7.52 -2.26 -2.33
CA ALA A 131 7.68 -3.72 -2.37
C ALA A 131 8.89 -4.21 -1.56
N ARG A 132 9.99 -3.43 -1.47
CA ARG A 132 11.12 -3.72 -0.57
C ARG A 132 10.73 -3.51 0.89
N ALA A 133 10.07 -2.39 1.21
CA ALA A 133 9.63 -2.11 2.57
C ALA A 133 8.64 -3.16 3.10
N LEU A 134 7.71 -3.63 2.27
CA LEU A 134 6.72 -4.66 2.64
C LEU A 134 7.35 -5.99 3.08
N ARG A 135 8.62 -6.27 2.75
CA ARG A 135 9.30 -7.52 3.13
C ARG A 135 9.55 -7.66 4.62
N VAL A 136 9.58 -6.56 5.37
CA VAL A 136 9.74 -6.60 6.84
C VAL A 136 8.43 -6.97 7.54
N LEU A 137 7.30 -6.88 6.82
CA LEU A 137 5.99 -7.23 7.34
C LEU A 137 5.80 -8.74 7.33
N ARG A 138 5.26 -9.27 8.42
CA ARG A 138 5.00 -10.69 8.58
C ARG A 138 3.71 -11.04 7.84
N THR A 139 3.73 -12.13 7.08
CA THR A 139 2.49 -12.88 6.85
C THR A 139 2.13 -13.56 8.17
N SER A 140 0.85 -13.76 8.51
CA SER A 140 0.49 -14.35 9.81
C SER A 140 1.23 -15.66 10.06
N GLN A 141 2.35 -15.60 10.78
CA GLN A 141 2.94 -16.74 11.43
C GLN A 141 2.08 -16.95 12.66
N GLY A 142 1.31 -18.03 12.64
CA GLY A 142 1.05 -18.74 13.89
C GLY A 142 2.42 -19.18 14.39
N GLN A 143 2.95 -18.47 15.38
CA GLN A 143 3.94 -19.07 16.26
C GLN A 143 3.15 -19.85 17.29
N SER A 144 3.39 -21.16 17.23
CA SER A 144 3.05 -22.22 18.18
C SER A 144 3.17 -21.80 19.64
#